data_AF-A0A852BGB0-F1
#
_entry.id   AF-A0A852BGB0-F1
#
_cell.length_a   1.000
_cell.length_b   1.000
_cell.length_c   1.000
_cell.angle_alpha   90.00
_cell.angle_beta   90.00
_cell.angle_gamma   90.00
#
_symmetry.space_group_name_H-M   'P 1'
#
loop_
_entity.id
_entity.type
_entity.pdbx_description
1 polymer ?
#
loop_
_entity_poly.entity_id
_entity_poly.type
_entity_poly.pdbx_seq_one_letter_code
_entity_poly.pdbx_strand_id
1 'polypeptide(L)' 'KELSATKKDRVNHCLTICENIVAQSLRNSPEFQKLLGIAMELFLLCSEDAESDVRMVADECLNKVIK' A
#
# COMPACT_ATOMS: atom_id res chain seq x y z
N LYS A 1 -1.54 8.76 23.22
CA LYS A 1 -0.82 7.51 22.91
C LYS A 1 -1.17 7.19 21.46
N GLU A 2 -0.28 7.51 20.52
CA GLU A 2 -0.48 7.04 19.14
C GLU A 2 -0.58 5.52 19.20
N LEU A 3 -1.73 4.98 18.80
CA LEU A 3 -1.93 3.55 18.71
C LEU A 3 -1.02 3.06 17.59
N SER A 4 0.13 2.49 17.95
CA SER A 4 0.97 1.78 17.00
C SER A 4 0.10 0.71 16.34
N ALA A 5 -0.21 0.89 15.05
CA ALA A 5 -0.98 -0.08 14.28
C ALA A 5 -0.33 -1.45 14.43
N THR A 6 -1.12 -2.49 14.72
CA THR A 6 -0.56 -3.83 14.90
C THR A 6 0.07 -4.29 13.58
N LYS A 7 1.02 -5.23 13.63
CA LYS A 7 1.59 -5.85 12.42
C LYS A 7 0.51 -6.27 11.43
N LYS A 8 -0.56 -6.90 11.96
CA LYS A 8 -1.71 -7.35 11.17
C LYS A 8 -2.43 -6.19 10.47
N ASP A 9 -2.62 -5.07 11.17
CA ASP A 9 -3.28 -3.90 10.58
C ASP A 9 -2.43 -3.31 9.46
N ARG A 10 -1.10 -3.24 9.61
CA ARG A 10 -0.20 -2.72 8.57
C ARG A 10 -0.18 -3.59 7.32
N VAL A 11 -0.13 -4.92 7.50
CA VAL A 11 -0.28 -5.88 6.39
C VAL A 11 -1.61 -5.69 5.68
N ASN A 12 -2.72 -5.68 6.43
CA ASN A 12 -4.05 -5.50 5.85
C ASN A 12 -4.16 -4.16 5.11
N HIS A 13 -3.57 -3.10 5.66
CA HIS A 13 -3.59 -1.78 5.04
C HIS A 13 -2.89 -1.77 3.68
N CYS A 14 -1.72 -2.40 3.57
CA CYS A 14 -1.02 -2.54 2.29
C CYS A 14 -1.89 -3.27 1.26
N LEU A 15 -2.50 -4.38 1.65
CA LEU A 15 -3.35 -5.17 0.77
C LEU A 15 -4.58 -4.40 0.30
N THR A 16 -5.31 -3.76 1.23
CA THR A 16 -6.51 -2.97 0.90
C THR A 16 -6.19 -1.83 -0.07
N ILE A 17 -5.07 -1.11 0.15
CA ILE A 17 -4.68 -0.02 -0.76
C ILE A 17 -4.30 -0.58 -2.12
N CYS A 18 -3.53 -1.67 -2.18
CA CYS A 18 -3.16 -2.31 -3.44
C CYS A 18 -4.40 -2.70 -4.26
N GLU A 19 -5.38 -3.35 -3.63
CA GLU A 19 -6.63 -3.77 -4.28
C GLU A 19 -7.39 -2.58 -4.88
N ASN A 20 -7.45 -1.46 -4.16
CA ASN A 20 -8.13 -0.25 -4.65
C ASN A 20 -7.37 0.40 -5.82
N ILE A 21 -6.04 0.48 -5.75
CA ILE A 21 -5.21 1.11 -6.79
C ILE A 21 -5.23 0.30 -8.10
N VAL A 22 -5.29 -1.04 -8.02
CA VAL A 22 -5.39 -1.88 -9.23
C VAL A 22 -6.82 -1.98 -9.77
N ALA A 23 -7.84 -1.54 -9.01
CA ALA A 23 -9.23 -1.55 -9.46
C ALA A 23 -9.44 -0.58 -10.64
N GLN A 24 -10.02 -1.09 -11.73
CA GLN A 24 -10.23 -0.33 -12.97
C GLN A 24 -11.11 0.91 -12.78
N SER A 25 -12.08 0.86 -11.87
CA SER A 25 -12.95 2.00 -11.57
C SER A 25 -12.18 3.20 -11.02
N LEU A 26 -11.17 2.96 -10.19
CA LEU A 26 -10.36 4.03 -9.60
C LEU A 26 -9.34 4.58 -10.60
N ARG A 27 -8.79 3.74 -11.49
CA ARG A 27 -7.81 4.15 -12.51
C ARG A 27 -8.32 5.24 -13.48
N ASN A 28 -9.63 5.30 -13.67
CA ASN A 28 -10.27 6.29 -14.54
C ASN A 28 -10.68 7.58 -13.80
N SER A 29 -10.51 7.64 -12.48
CA SER A 29 -10.83 8.85 -11.70
C SER A 29 -9.75 9.93 -11.92
N PRO A 30 -10.14 11.22 -11.98
CA PRO A 30 -9.20 12.32 -12.12
C PRO A 30 -8.23 12.43 -10.92
N GLU A 31 -8.62 11.90 -9.75
CA GLU A 31 -7.80 11.85 -8.54
C GLU A 31 -6.80 10.68 -8.53
N PHE A 32 -6.85 9.77 -9.50
CA PHE A 32 -6.05 8.55 -9.49
C PHE A 32 -4.56 8.81 -9.32
N GLN A 33 -3.99 9.77 -10.07
CA GLN A 33 -2.56 10.07 -9.99
C GLN A 33 -2.13 10.52 -8.59
N LYS A 34 -2.97 11.29 -7.90
CA LYS A 34 -2.71 11.71 -6.52
C LYS A 34 -2.78 10.53 -5.56
N LEU A 35 -3.81 9.68 -5.69
CA LEU A 35 -3.97 8.49 -4.85
C LEU A 35 -2.86 7.47 -5.08
N LEU A 36 -2.42 7.31 -6.34
CA LEU A 36 -1.29 6.47 -6.70
C LEU A 36 0.00 6.97 -6.04
N GLY A 37 0.27 8.28 -6.09
CA GLY A 37 1.42 8.86 -5.40
C GLY A 37 1.44 8.56 -3.90
N ILE A 38 0.30 8.75 -3.22
CA ILE A 38 0.14 8.45 -1.78
C ILE A 38 0.35 6.96 -1.51
N ALA A 39 -0.21 6.07 -2.35
CA ALA A 39 -0.04 4.63 -2.21
C ALA A 39 1.42 4.21 -2.39
N MET A 40 2.12 4.79 -3.37
CA MET A 40 3.54 4.52 -3.61
C MET A 40 4.42 4.95 -2.42
N GLU A 41 4.20 6.15 -1.87
CA GLU A 41 4.92 6.62 -0.67
C GLU A 41 4.68 5.69 0.53
N LEU A 42 3.43 5.25 0.74
CA LEU A 42 3.10 4.32 1.80
C LEU A 42 3.79 2.98 1.63
N PHE A 43 3.75 2.38 0.43
CA PHE A 43 4.39 1.09 0.23
C PHE A 43 5.91 1.17 0.43
N LEU A 44 6.55 2.24 -0.05
CA LEU A 44 7.98 2.47 0.19
C LEU A 44 8.29 2.61 1.69
N LEU A 45 7.43 3.29 2.46
CA LEU A 45 7.55 3.35 3.92
C LEU A 45 7.41 1.96 4.56
N CYS A 46 6.47 1.14 4.08
CA CYS A 46 6.26 -0.22 4.58
C CYS A 46 7.38 -1.20 4.17
N SER A 47 8.09 -0.95 3.06
CA SER A 47 9.29 -1.72 2.68
C SER A 47 10.45 -1.50 3.66
N GLU A 48 10.42 -0.43 4.47
CA GLU A 48 11.38 -0.15 5.55
C GLU A 48 10.86 -0.56 6.95
N ASP A 49 9.72 -1.26 7.03
CA ASP A 49 9.13 -1.68 8.32
C ASP A 49 10.03 -2.68 9.04
N ALA A 50 10.05 -2.67 10.38
CA ALA A 50 10.82 -3.62 11.18
C ALA A 50 10.35 -5.08 11.01
N GLU A 51 9.08 -5.30 10.72
CA GLU A 51 8.47 -6.62 10.53
C GLU A 51 8.68 -7.13 9.10
N SER A 52 9.29 -8.31 8.95
CA SER A 52 9.57 -8.89 7.63
C SER A 52 8.32 -9.14 6.79
N ASP A 53 7.22 -9.56 7.41
CA ASP A 53 5.97 -9.82 6.69
C ASP A 53 5.37 -8.55 6.11
N VAL A 54 5.53 -7.41 6.80
CA VAL A 54 5.07 -6.11 6.29
C VAL A 54 5.90 -5.71 5.08
N ARG A 55 7.23 -5.84 5.16
CA ARG A 55 8.13 -5.55 4.02
C ARG A 55 7.82 -6.42 2.80
N MET A 56 7.66 -7.73 3.01
CA MET A 56 7.35 -8.67 1.95
C MET A 56 6.01 -8.34 1.26
N VAL A 57 4.96 -8.02 2.03
CA VAL A 57 3.66 -7.64 1.47
C VAL A 57 3.73 -6.30 0.74
N ALA A 58 4.48 -5.32 1.25
CA ALA A 58 4.68 -4.04 0.58
C ALA A 58 5.34 -4.20 -0.79
N ASP A 59 6.39 -5.03 -0.88
CA ASP A 59 7.09 -5.33 -2.13
C ASP A 59 6.18 -6.05 -3.14
N GLU A 60 5.34 -6.98 -2.69
CA GLU A 60 4.34 -7.62 -3.55
C GLU A 60 3.31 -6.61 -4.08
N CYS A 61 2.86 -5.67 -3.24
CA CYS A 61 1.92 -4.63 -3.63
C CYS A 61 2.54 -3.66 -4.66
N LEU A 62 3.79 -3.21 -4.44
CA LEU A 62 4.53 -2.41 -5.41
C LEU A 62 4.63 -3.11 -6.76
N ASN A 63 5.01 -4.39 -6.75
CA ASN A 63 5.11 -5.19 -7.97
C ASN A 63 3.76 -5.32 -8.71
N LYS A 64 2.64 -5.42 -7.99
CA LYS A 64 1.30 -5.48 -8.59
C LYS A 64 0.83 -4.13 -9.15
N VAL A 65 1.22 -3.02 -8.52
CA VAL A 65 0.82 -1.68 -8.96
C VAL A 65 1.65 -1.19 -10.15
N ILE A 66 2.93 -1.57 -10.22
CA ILE A 66 3.84 -1.18 -11.31
C ILE A 66 3.63 -2.01 -12.59
N LYS A 67 3.24 -3.29 -12.45
CA LYS A 67 2.91 -4.18 -13.59
C LYS A 67 1.59 -3.81 -14.24
#